data_AF-A0A9D2LYM7-F1
#
_entry.id   AF-A0A9D2LYM7-F1
#
_cell.length_a   1.000
_cell.length_b   1.000
_cell.length_c   1.000
_cell.angle_alpha   90.00
_cell.angle_beta   90.00
_cell.angle_gamma   90.00
#
_symmetry.space_group_name_H-M   'P 1'
#
loop_
_entity.id
_entity.type
_entity.pdbx_description
1 polymer ?
#
loop_
_entity_poly.entity_id
_entity_poly.type
_entity_poly.pdbx_seq_one_letter_code
_entity_poly.pdbx_strand_id
1 'polypeptide(L)'
;LAREVPLSEIKGIRERVDPGLELEAFVHGAMCMSFSGRCVISNYMTGRDANRGECAQPCRWEYHLVEAQRPGEVFTLTQEEKGAYFFNSNDLRMIDAIPQMMDAGITSLKIEGRAKSAYYVACVTAAYRRAIDFAWEHPGEPLPAAILAETEKISHRPYSHGFYFGGEPGQTLDRSHYARGYELVAVCQGREDGLVTLRERNRFFRGQEVDILQPGREPFTATLDELYNEDGEAIQVAPHAEMVVRWKTDLPVEAGAYLRVKKEPRSE
;
A
#
# COMPACT_ATOMS: atom_id res chain seq x y z
N LEU A 1 -18.73 7.76 3.47
CA LEU A 1 -18.47 9.18 3.81
C LEU A 1 -17.32 9.69 2.97
N ALA A 2 -17.31 10.99 2.68
CA ALA A 2 -16.25 11.61 1.88
C ALA A 2 -14.93 11.67 2.69
N ARG A 3 -13.78 11.77 2.01
CA ARG A 3 -12.45 11.66 2.66
C ARG A 3 -12.07 12.91 3.47
N GLU A 4 -12.80 14.00 3.23
CA GLU A 4 -12.68 15.30 3.86
C GLU A 4 -13.51 15.46 5.13
N VAL A 5 -14.35 14.48 5.50
CA VAL A 5 -15.20 14.55 6.69
C VAL A 5 -14.39 14.16 7.94
N PRO A 6 -14.16 15.08 8.91
CA PRO A 6 -13.38 14.77 10.11
C PRO A 6 -14.10 13.78 11.04
N LEU A 7 -13.36 13.08 11.90
CA LEU A 7 -13.95 12.10 12.84
C LEU A 7 -14.99 12.70 13.78
N SER A 8 -14.80 13.95 14.19
CA SER A 8 -15.77 14.69 15.01
C SER A 8 -17.13 14.84 14.31
N GLU A 9 -17.13 15.14 13.01
CA GLU A 9 -18.34 15.23 12.21
C GLU A 9 -18.94 13.85 11.93
N ILE A 10 -18.10 12.84 11.67
CA ILE A 10 -18.57 11.45 11.51
C ILE A 10 -19.30 10.97 12.76
N LYS A 11 -18.75 11.25 13.94
CA LYS A 11 -19.41 10.96 15.22
C LYS A 11 -20.76 11.70 15.34
N GLY A 12 -20.79 12.98 14.96
CA GLY A 12 -22.04 13.75 14.91
C GLY A 12 -23.07 13.16 13.94
N ILE A 13 -22.64 12.63 12.78
CA ILE A 13 -23.52 11.92 11.84
C ILE A 13 -24.06 10.65 12.50
N ARG A 14 -23.19 9.83 13.11
CA ARG A 14 -23.56 8.60 13.80
C ARG A 14 -24.64 8.83 14.86
N GLU A 15 -24.53 9.89 15.65
CA GLU A 15 -25.52 10.26 16.68
C GLU A 15 -26.91 10.63 16.13
N ARG A 16 -27.02 10.99 14.85
CA ARG A 16 -28.24 11.54 14.23
C ARG A 16 -28.90 10.62 13.21
N VAL A 17 -28.24 9.53 12.82
CA VAL A 17 -28.75 8.54 11.87
C VAL A 17 -29.15 7.25 12.58
N ASP A 18 -29.95 6.42 11.90
CA ASP A 18 -30.40 5.12 12.42
C ASP A 18 -29.21 4.24 12.87
N PRO A 19 -29.17 3.71 14.11
CA PRO A 19 -28.04 2.91 14.62
C PRO A 19 -27.62 1.73 13.75
N GLY A 20 -28.56 1.13 13.00
CA GLY A 20 -28.29 0.05 12.06
C GLY A 20 -27.75 0.51 10.70
N LEU A 21 -27.75 1.82 10.41
CA LEU A 21 -27.13 2.36 9.21
C LEU A 21 -25.61 2.20 9.29
N GLU A 22 -25.04 1.46 8.34
CA GLU A 22 -23.59 1.31 8.20
C GLU A 22 -22.93 2.60 7.74
N LEU A 23 -21.82 2.96 8.38
CA LEU A 23 -20.98 4.09 7.99
C LEU A 23 -19.67 3.56 7.40
N GLU A 24 -19.45 3.84 6.11
CA GLU A 24 -18.21 3.50 5.39
C GLU A 24 -17.27 4.71 5.31
N ALA A 25 -15.98 4.52 5.58
CA ALA A 25 -14.97 5.57 5.46
C ALA A 25 -13.65 5.06 4.84
N PHE A 26 -12.95 5.89 4.08
CA PHE A 26 -11.64 5.51 3.52
C PHE A 26 -10.56 5.49 4.60
N VAL A 27 -9.70 4.49 4.60
CA VAL A 27 -8.66 4.34 5.64
C VAL A 27 -7.25 4.27 5.08
N HIS A 28 -7.08 3.92 3.81
CA HIS A 28 -5.75 3.71 3.25
C HIS A 28 -5.65 3.98 1.76
N GLY A 29 -4.47 4.44 1.32
CA GLY A 29 -4.07 4.55 -0.07
C GLY A 29 -4.15 5.97 -0.63
N ALA A 30 -4.17 6.09 -1.95
CA ALA A 30 -3.99 7.37 -2.62
C ALA A 30 -5.09 8.39 -2.25
N MET A 31 -4.72 9.50 -1.60
CA MET A 31 -5.60 10.65 -1.41
C MET A 31 -5.93 11.33 -2.75
N CYS A 32 -7.20 11.72 -2.88
CA CYS A 32 -7.69 12.44 -4.05
C CYS A 32 -7.52 13.94 -3.77
N MET A 33 -7.05 14.68 -4.77
CA MET A 33 -7.00 16.15 -4.70
C MET A 33 -8.36 16.79 -5.02
N SER A 34 -9.25 16.06 -5.69
CA SER A 34 -10.55 16.56 -6.08
C SER A 34 -11.53 16.45 -4.92
N PHE A 35 -12.08 17.59 -4.51
CA PHE A 35 -13.14 17.69 -3.51
C PHE A 35 -14.38 16.92 -3.98
N SER A 36 -15.00 16.14 -3.07
CA SER A 36 -16.17 15.31 -3.38
C SER A 36 -15.97 14.35 -4.59
N GLY A 37 -14.73 13.96 -4.88
CA GLY A 37 -14.41 12.99 -5.95
C GLY A 37 -14.60 13.48 -7.38
N ARG A 38 -14.94 14.76 -7.60
CA ARG A 38 -15.17 15.36 -8.94
C ARG A 38 -13.85 15.64 -9.66
N CYS A 39 -13.25 14.61 -10.24
CA CYS A 39 -11.98 14.73 -10.95
C CYS A 39 -12.19 14.73 -12.48
N VAL A 40 -11.77 15.81 -13.15
CA VAL A 40 -11.79 15.91 -14.62
C VAL A 40 -10.42 15.65 -15.26
N ILE A 41 -9.34 15.77 -14.48
CA ILE A 41 -7.95 15.72 -14.97
C ILE A 41 -7.64 14.34 -15.58
N SER A 42 -8.04 13.25 -14.93
CA SER A 42 -7.81 11.89 -15.44
C SER A 42 -8.48 11.66 -16.79
N ASN A 43 -9.73 12.07 -16.93
CA ASN A 43 -10.46 11.91 -18.18
C ASN A 43 -9.81 12.75 -19.30
N TYR A 44 -9.50 14.01 -19.01
CA TYR A 44 -8.90 14.92 -19.97
C TYR A 44 -7.52 14.45 -20.45
N MET A 45 -6.66 13.99 -19.53
CA MET A 45 -5.27 13.63 -19.87
C MET A 45 -5.12 12.21 -20.44
N THR A 46 -6.01 11.28 -20.08
CA THR A 46 -5.81 9.84 -20.38
C THR A 46 -7.02 9.14 -20.99
N GLY A 47 -8.15 9.83 -21.12
CA GLY A 47 -9.43 9.22 -21.51
C GLY A 47 -10.03 8.30 -20.43
N ARG A 48 -9.42 8.21 -19.24
CA ARG A 48 -9.90 7.35 -18.14
C ARG A 48 -10.69 8.17 -17.12
N ASP A 49 -11.97 7.87 -16.96
CA ASP A 49 -12.87 8.63 -16.09
C ASP A 49 -12.71 8.24 -14.61
N ALA A 50 -12.11 9.13 -13.82
CA ALA A 50 -11.93 8.95 -12.39
C ALA A 50 -13.26 8.82 -11.62
N ASN A 51 -14.33 9.46 -12.10
CA ASN A 51 -15.66 9.41 -11.47
C ASN A 51 -16.35 8.06 -11.72
N ARG A 52 -15.91 7.30 -12.73
CA ARG A 52 -16.31 5.91 -12.99
C ARG A 52 -15.33 4.89 -12.44
N GLY A 53 -14.35 5.35 -11.67
CA GLY A 53 -13.37 4.50 -10.99
C GLY A 53 -12.16 4.10 -11.82
N GLU A 54 -11.94 4.74 -12.96
CA GLU A 54 -10.82 4.44 -13.85
C GLU A 54 -9.62 5.37 -13.65
N CYS A 55 -9.55 6.11 -12.53
CA CYS A 55 -8.52 7.14 -12.30
C CYS A 55 -7.09 6.65 -12.61
N ALA A 56 -6.40 7.36 -13.50
CA ALA A 56 -4.99 7.14 -13.84
C ALA A 56 -4.00 7.83 -12.87
N GLN A 57 -4.55 8.51 -11.86
CA GLN A 57 -3.79 9.30 -10.87
C GLN A 57 -2.88 10.38 -11.47
N PRO A 58 -3.33 11.18 -12.46
CA PRO A 58 -2.47 12.20 -13.07
C PRO A 58 -2.05 13.28 -12.08
N CYS A 59 -2.85 13.58 -11.06
CA CYS A 59 -2.46 14.48 -9.96
C CYS A 59 -1.16 14.06 -9.25
N ARG A 60 -0.70 12.81 -9.42
CA ARG A 60 0.54 12.30 -8.82
C ARG A 60 1.73 12.31 -9.78
N TRP A 61 1.56 12.86 -10.98
CA TRP A 61 2.61 13.00 -11.99
C TRP A 61 3.45 14.26 -11.74
N GLU A 62 4.59 14.32 -12.43
CA GLU A 62 5.45 15.50 -12.45
C GLU A 62 4.95 16.48 -13.53
N TYR A 63 4.96 17.77 -13.20
CA TYR A 63 4.42 18.81 -14.05
C TYR A 63 5.38 20.00 -14.13
N HIS A 64 5.40 20.64 -15.30
CA HIS A 64 5.94 21.98 -15.47
C HIS A 64 4.81 22.96 -15.77
N LEU A 65 5.00 24.23 -15.37
CA LEU A 65 4.02 25.28 -15.60
C LEU A 65 4.38 26.06 -16.87
N VAL A 66 3.40 26.34 -17.72
CA VAL A 66 3.54 27.32 -18.80
C VAL A 66 2.55 28.43 -18.50
N GLU A 67 3.03 29.66 -18.35
CA GLU A 67 2.19 30.83 -18.11
C GLU A 67 1.55 31.27 -19.45
N ALA A 68 0.28 31.66 -19.41
CA ALA A 68 -0.53 31.89 -20.61
C ALA A 68 -0.04 33.03 -21.49
N GLN A 69 0.51 34.10 -20.90
CA GLN A 69 1.06 35.25 -21.62
C GLN A 69 2.52 35.05 -22.05
N ARG A 70 3.17 33.97 -21.60
CA ARG A 70 4.52 33.56 -22.00
C ARG A 70 4.51 32.15 -22.59
N PRO A 71 3.75 31.95 -23.69
CA PRO A 71 3.68 30.65 -24.35
C PRO A 71 5.08 30.24 -24.83
N GLY A 72 5.55 29.08 -24.40
CA GLY A 72 6.88 28.55 -24.72
C GLY A 72 7.93 28.72 -23.62
N GLU A 73 7.66 29.53 -22.59
CA GLU A 73 8.48 29.57 -21.39
C GLU A 73 7.98 28.53 -20.38
N VAL A 74 8.79 27.51 -20.15
CA VAL A 74 8.49 26.44 -19.19
C VAL A 74 9.08 26.84 -17.84
N PHE A 75 8.21 27.12 -16.87
CA PHE A 75 8.56 27.41 -15.50
C PHE A 75 8.54 26.16 -14.65
N THR A 76 9.57 26.02 -13.83
CA THR A 76 9.58 25.04 -12.76
C THR A 76 9.58 25.82 -11.44
N LEU A 77 8.52 25.69 -10.66
CA LEU A 77 8.51 26.11 -9.26
C LEU A 77 9.32 25.09 -8.45
N THR A 78 10.63 25.27 -8.35
CA THR A 78 11.49 24.41 -7.53
C THR A 78 11.50 24.90 -6.09
N GLN A 79 11.20 24.02 -5.13
CA GLN A 79 11.64 24.20 -3.75
C GLN A 79 13.02 23.55 -3.54
N GLU A 80 13.35 22.48 -4.27
CA GLU A 80 14.70 21.95 -4.54
C GLU A 80 14.73 21.28 -5.93
N GLU A 81 15.92 21.02 -6.48
CA GLU A 81 16.32 20.81 -7.91
C GLU A 81 15.52 19.81 -8.80
N LYS A 82 14.44 19.18 -8.31
CA LYS A 82 13.75 18.03 -8.93
C LYS A 82 12.34 18.32 -9.48
N GLY A 83 12.04 19.54 -9.90
CA GLY A 83 10.75 19.87 -10.52
C GLY A 83 9.74 20.52 -9.58
N ALA A 84 8.54 20.81 -10.12
CA ALA A 84 7.43 21.38 -9.37
C ALA A 84 6.31 20.34 -9.18
N TYR A 85 5.80 20.24 -7.95
CA TYR A 85 4.72 19.31 -7.60
C TYR A 85 3.47 20.10 -7.21
N PHE A 86 2.46 20.12 -8.09
CA PHE A 86 1.24 20.92 -7.87
C PHE A 86 0.12 20.17 -7.16
N PHE A 87 0.01 18.86 -7.39
CA PHE A 87 -1.15 18.05 -7.00
C PHE A 87 -0.77 16.79 -6.19
N ASN A 88 0.43 16.79 -5.60
CA ASN A 88 1.13 15.60 -5.11
C ASN A 88 0.81 15.26 -3.64
N SER A 89 -0.45 14.95 -3.36
CA SER A 89 -0.89 14.58 -2.00
C SER A 89 -0.24 13.31 -1.47
N ASN A 90 0.04 13.35 -0.17
CA ASN A 90 0.44 12.20 0.64
C ASN A 90 -0.60 11.07 0.58
N ASP A 91 -0.19 9.85 0.91
CA ASP A 91 -1.12 8.72 1.00
C ASP A 91 -1.85 8.74 2.35
N LEU A 92 -3.11 8.31 2.35
CA LEU A 92 -3.89 8.12 3.57
C LEU A 92 -3.43 6.85 4.28
N ARG A 93 -3.31 6.92 5.60
CA ARG A 93 -3.10 5.75 6.46
C ARG A 93 -3.74 6.01 7.82
N MET A 94 -4.73 5.19 8.16
CA MET A 94 -5.48 5.27 9.42
C MET A 94 -5.35 4.00 10.27
N ILE A 95 -4.39 3.11 9.96
CA ILE A 95 -4.24 1.82 10.65
C ILE A 95 -3.96 2.02 12.15
N ASP A 96 -3.18 3.03 12.50
CA ASP A 96 -2.87 3.44 13.88
C ASP A 96 -4.03 4.15 14.58
N ALA A 97 -5.06 4.55 13.84
CA ALA A 97 -6.24 5.24 14.34
C ALA A 97 -7.49 4.34 14.38
N ILE A 98 -7.33 3.02 14.18
CA ILE A 98 -8.46 2.07 14.15
C ILE A 98 -9.37 2.17 15.39
N PRO A 99 -8.85 2.28 16.63
CA PRO A 99 -9.70 2.51 17.80
C PRO A 99 -10.57 3.76 17.67
N GLN A 100 -10.00 4.88 17.23
CA GLN A 100 -10.72 6.14 17.02
C GLN A 100 -11.75 6.05 15.89
N MET A 101 -11.48 5.25 14.84
CA MET A 101 -12.44 4.98 13.77
C MET A 101 -13.65 4.20 14.30
N MET A 102 -13.41 3.20 15.14
CA MET A 102 -14.46 2.41 15.80
C MET A 102 -15.29 3.28 16.74
N ASP A 103 -14.65 4.12 17.55
CA ASP A 103 -15.31 5.05 18.48
C ASP A 103 -16.17 6.11 17.76
N ALA A 104 -15.80 6.50 16.53
CA ALA A 104 -16.61 7.38 15.69
C ALA A 104 -17.85 6.68 15.10
N GLY A 105 -18.00 5.37 15.30
CA GLY A 105 -19.11 4.56 14.80
C GLY A 105 -19.00 4.17 13.32
N ILE A 106 -17.78 4.14 12.79
CA ILE A 106 -17.51 3.64 11.44
C ILE A 106 -17.58 2.11 11.46
N THR A 107 -18.40 1.53 10.58
CA THR A 107 -18.63 0.07 10.53
C THR A 107 -17.96 -0.59 9.33
N SER A 108 -17.63 0.18 8.28
CA SER A 108 -16.97 -0.32 7.08
C SER A 108 -15.73 0.51 6.76
N LEU A 109 -14.59 -0.17 6.56
CA LEU A 109 -13.32 0.45 6.22
C LEU A 109 -13.00 0.24 4.75
N LYS A 110 -12.75 1.34 4.04
CA LYS A 110 -12.52 1.34 2.60
C LYS A 110 -11.05 1.60 2.26
N ILE A 111 -10.47 0.71 1.47
CA ILE A 111 -9.08 0.79 1.01
C ILE A 111 -9.04 1.18 -0.47
N GLU A 112 -8.19 2.14 -0.84
CA GLU A 112 -7.94 2.49 -2.23
C GLU A 112 -6.99 1.48 -2.89
N GLY A 113 -7.57 0.43 -3.47
CA GLY A 113 -6.85 -0.64 -4.18
C GLY A 113 -6.83 -0.52 -5.70
N ARG A 114 -7.41 0.52 -6.31
CA ARG A 114 -7.50 0.62 -7.77
C ARG A 114 -6.11 0.76 -8.39
N ALA A 115 -5.88 0.01 -9.46
CA ALA A 115 -4.58 -0.09 -10.14
C ALA A 115 -3.41 -0.52 -9.22
N LYS A 116 -3.70 -1.11 -8.06
CA LYS A 116 -2.69 -1.70 -7.17
C LYS A 116 -2.54 -3.20 -7.48
N SER A 117 -1.36 -3.74 -7.17
CA SER A 117 -1.09 -5.18 -7.33
C SER A 117 -1.84 -6.01 -6.30
N ALA A 118 -2.05 -7.30 -6.60
CA ALA A 118 -2.60 -8.26 -5.63
C ALA A 118 -1.79 -8.29 -4.32
N TYR A 119 -0.46 -8.17 -4.41
CA TYR A 119 0.44 -8.06 -3.26
C TYR A 119 0.12 -6.83 -2.36
N TYR A 120 -0.11 -5.66 -2.96
CA TYR A 120 -0.52 -4.47 -2.19
C TYR A 120 -1.82 -4.73 -1.44
N VAL A 121 -2.82 -5.27 -2.14
CA VAL A 121 -4.13 -5.55 -1.54
C VAL A 121 -3.98 -6.53 -0.38
N ALA A 122 -3.28 -7.64 -0.58
CA ALA A 122 -3.06 -8.65 0.46
C ALA A 122 -2.35 -8.08 1.69
N CYS A 123 -1.31 -7.28 1.51
CA CYS A 123 -0.56 -6.69 2.62
C CYS A 123 -1.42 -5.73 3.44
N VAL A 124 -2.14 -4.82 2.77
CA VAL A 124 -2.97 -3.82 3.46
C VAL A 124 -4.16 -4.49 4.13
N THR A 125 -4.88 -5.38 3.45
CA THR A 125 -6.07 -6.02 4.05
C THR A 125 -5.69 -6.92 5.23
N ALA A 126 -4.59 -7.67 5.15
CA ALA A 126 -4.09 -8.47 6.27
C ALA A 126 -3.70 -7.59 7.46
N ALA A 127 -3.01 -6.47 7.23
CA ALA A 127 -2.62 -5.55 8.30
C ALA A 127 -3.84 -4.91 8.98
N TYR A 128 -4.80 -4.40 8.20
CA TYR A 128 -6.01 -3.79 8.77
C TYR A 128 -6.90 -4.83 9.47
N ARG A 129 -7.02 -6.06 8.95
CA ARG A 129 -7.77 -7.11 9.64
C ARG A 129 -7.18 -7.40 11.02
N ARG A 130 -5.85 -7.61 11.08
CA ARG A 130 -5.13 -7.80 12.35
C ARG A 130 -5.28 -6.61 13.29
N ALA A 131 -5.24 -5.38 12.78
CA ALA A 131 -5.43 -4.17 13.58
C ALA A 131 -6.83 -4.09 14.19
N ILE A 132 -7.88 -4.43 13.41
CA ILE A 132 -9.26 -4.45 13.91
C ILE A 132 -9.44 -5.57 14.93
N ASP A 133 -8.97 -6.79 14.64
CA ASP A 133 -9.08 -7.93 15.56
C ASP A 133 -8.40 -7.61 16.90
N PHE A 134 -7.17 -7.08 16.85
CA PHE A 134 -6.45 -6.67 18.06
C PHE A 134 -7.19 -5.56 18.82
N ALA A 135 -7.63 -4.50 18.14
CA ALA A 135 -8.36 -3.41 18.80
C ALA A 135 -9.69 -3.86 19.43
N TRP A 136 -10.32 -4.89 18.86
CA TRP A 136 -11.55 -5.48 19.38
C TRP A 136 -11.30 -6.36 20.62
N GLU A 137 -10.24 -7.16 20.61
CA GLU A 137 -9.87 -8.05 21.72
C GLU A 137 -9.20 -7.30 22.88
N HIS A 138 -8.47 -6.21 22.58
CA HIS A 138 -7.67 -5.42 23.51
C HIS A 138 -8.05 -3.92 23.49
N PRO A 139 -9.29 -3.57 23.88
CA PRO A 139 -9.76 -2.19 23.82
C PRO A 139 -8.89 -1.26 24.70
N GLY A 140 -8.39 -0.19 24.10
CA GLY A 140 -7.55 0.82 24.77
C GLY A 140 -6.05 0.51 24.76
N GLU A 141 -5.63 -0.66 24.29
CA GLU A 141 -4.21 -0.98 24.12
C GLU A 141 -3.66 -0.44 22.79
N PRO A 142 -2.40 0.02 22.74
CA PRO A 142 -1.77 0.45 21.49
C PRO A 142 -1.56 -0.75 20.57
N LEU A 143 -1.75 -0.55 19.26
CA LEU A 143 -1.52 -1.60 18.28
C LEU A 143 -0.05 -2.07 18.28
N PRO A 144 0.21 -3.38 18.16
CA PRO A 144 1.55 -3.91 18.00
C PRO A 144 2.29 -3.26 16.82
N ALA A 145 3.54 -2.85 17.06
CA ALA A 145 4.37 -2.22 16.04
C ALA A 145 4.56 -3.09 14.79
N ALA A 146 4.55 -4.42 14.95
CA ALA A 146 4.63 -5.36 13.84
C ALA A 146 3.44 -5.27 12.87
N ILE A 147 2.23 -4.95 13.35
CA ILE A 147 1.04 -4.72 12.51
C ILE A 147 1.21 -3.40 11.75
N LEU A 148 1.62 -2.35 12.45
CA LEU A 148 1.82 -1.02 11.85
C LEU A 148 2.91 -1.03 10.78
N ALA A 149 3.96 -1.82 10.97
CA ALA A 149 5.07 -1.94 10.03
C ALA A 149 4.69 -2.58 8.70
N GLU A 150 3.60 -3.36 8.63
CA GLU A 150 3.15 -4.00 7.37
C GLU A 150 2.85 -2.98 6.28
N THR A 151 2.29 -1.82 6.62
CA THR A 151 2.01 -0.76 5.64
C THR A 151 3.29 -0.13 5.07
N GLU A 152 4.45 -0.31 5.69
CA GLU A 152 5.74 0.15 5.16
C GLU A 152 6.37 -0.85 4.18
N LYS A 153 5.80 -2.07 4.08
CA LYS A 153 6.30 -3.15 3.20
C LYS A 153 5.71 -3.10 1.78
N ILE A 154 4.97 -2.04 1.47
CA ILE A 154 4.37 -1.76 0.17
C ILE A 154 4.94 -0.47 -0.42
N SER A 155 4.58 -0.18 -1.67
CA SER A 155 4.93 1.10 -2.30
C SER A 155 3.93 2.18 -1.88
N HIS A 156 4.40 3.24 -1.23
CA HIS A 156 3.55 4.34 -0.75
C HIS A 156 4.27 5.70 -0.84
N ARG A 157 3.49 6.78 -0.84
CA ARG A 157 3.99 8.13 -0.55
C ARG A 157 4.08 8.33 0.97
N PRO A 158 4.72 9.41 1.47
CA PRO A 158 4.58 9.80 2.86
C PRO A 158 3.13 9.69 3.32
N TYR A 159 2.94 9.15 4.51
CA TYR A 159 1.62 8.91 5.07
C TYR A 159 1.08 10.15 5.79
N SER A 160 -0.24 10.30 5.77
CA SER A 160 -0.97 11.29 6.55
C SER A 160 -2.30 10.70 7.04
N HIS A 161 -2.87 11.31 8.07
CA HIS A 161 -4.25 11.03 8.49
C HIS A 161 -5.29 11.80 7.66
N GLY A 162 -4.87 12.50 6.59
CA GLY A 162 -5.76 13.33 5.80
C GLY A 162 -6.47 14.38 6.66
N PHE A 163 -7.81 14.42 6.55
CA PHE A 163 -8.66 15.39 7.23
C PHE A 163 -9.24 14.88 8.56
N TYR A 164 -9.01 13.60 8.92
CA TYR A 164 -9.73 12.93 9.99
C TYR A 164 -9.56 13.58 11.37
N PHE A 165 -8.40 14.19 11.62
CA PHE A 165 -8.10 14.92 12.87
C PHE A 165 -8.10 16.45 12.70
N GLY A 166 -8.80 16.97 11.69
CA GLY A 166 -8.89 18.41 11.41
C GLY A 166 -7.65 19.01 10.72
N GLY A 167 -6.72 18.15 10.28
CA GLY A 167 -5.58 18.54 9.47
C GLY A 167 -5.87 18.52 7.97
N GLU A 168 -4.80 18.58 7.18
CA GLU A 168 -4.83 18.38 5.74
C GLU A 168 -3.89 17.22 5.37
N PRO A 169 -4.09 16.53 4.24
CA PRO A 169 -3.20 15.44 3.81
C PRO A 169 -1.73 15.87 3.66
N GLY A 170 -1.48 17.15 3.39
CA GLY A 170 -0.17 17.64 3.01
C GLY A 170 0.25 17.16 1.61
N GLN A 171 1.44 17.57 1.19
CA GLN A 171 1.98 17.30 -0.13
C GLN A 171 3.44 16.85 -0.04
N THR A 172 3.84 15.95 -0.93
CA THR A 172 5.24 15.60 -1.13
C THR A 172 5.82 16.53 -2.20
N LEU A 173 6.72 17.44 -1.82
CA LEU A 173 7.24 18.49 -2.72
C LEU A 173 8.67 18.20 -3.22
N ASP A 174 9.32 17.17 -2.70
CA ASP A 174 10.73 16.86 -2.96
C ASP A 174 10.92 15.68 -3.94
N ARG A 175 9.88 14.85 -4.15
CA ARG A 175 9.98 13.64 -4.98
C ARG A 175 8.66 13.14 -5.57
N SER A 176 8.74 12.60 -6.78
CA SER A 176 7.66 11.83 -7.42
C SER A 176 7.63 10.36 -6.97
N HIS A 177 8.75 9.83 -6.48
CA HIS A 177 8.94 8.41 -6.21
C HIS A 177 8.25 7.94 -4.92
N TYR A 178 7.75 6.71 -4.98
CA TYR A 178 7.22 6.00 -3.83
C TYR A 178 8.35 5.44 -2.96
N ALA A 179 8.19 5.52 -1.64
CA ALA A 179 9.00 4.75 -0.72
C ALA A 179 8.75 3.25 -0.97
N ARG A 180 9.83 2.46 -1.03
CA ARG A 180 9.77 1.02 -1.28
C ARG A 180 10.84 0.30 -0.47
N GLY A 181 10.54 0.05 0.80
CA GLY A 181 11.44 -0.65 1.73
C GLY A 181 11.51 -2.16 1.52
N TYR A 182 10.60 -2.73 0.73
CA TYR A 182 10.53 -4.17 0.47
C TYR A 182 10.27 -4.47 -1.01
N GLU A 183 10.74 -5.63 -1.46
CA GLU A 183 10.53 -6.16 -2.80
C GLU A 183 9.91 -7.54 -2.76
N LEU A 184 8.83 -7.74 -3.51
CA LEU A 184 8.25 -9.06 -3.71
C LEU A 184 9.18 -9.87 -4.63
N VAL A 185 9.74 -10.97 -4.13
CA VAL A 185 10.69 -11.80 -4.89
C VAL A 185 10.05 -13.06 -5.44
N ALA A 186 9.04 -13.61 -4.76
CA ALA A 186 8.35 -14.82 -5.23
C ALA A 186 6.93 -14.97 -4.69
N VAL A 187 6.14 -15.80 -5.38
CA VAL A 187 4.81 -16.24 -4.93
C VAL A 187 4.78 -17.76 -4.85
N CYS A 188 4.41 -18.31 -3.70
CA CYS A 188 4.22 -19.76 -3.52
C CYS A 188 3.06 -20.26 -4.39
N GLN A 189 3.31 -21.28 -5.20
CA GLN A 189 2.32 -21.98 -6.03
C GLN A 189 1.75 -23.22 -5.33
N GLY A 190 2.45 -23.74 -4.33
CA GLY A 190 2.05 -24.95 -3.61
C GLY A 190 3.24 -25.68 -2.99
N ARG A 191 2.96 -26.80 -2.35
CA ARG A 191 3.94 -27.65 -1.68
C ARG A 191 3.67 -29.11 -2.00
N GLU A 192 4.72 -29.84 -2.34
CA GLU A 192 4.70 -31.28 -2.61
C GLU A 192 6.01 -31.90 -2.11
N ASP A 193 5.94 -33.06 -1.43
CA ASP A 193 7.11 -33.82 -0.97
C ASP A 193 8.19 -33.02 -0.21
N GLY A 194 7.76 -32.03 0.60
CA GLY A 194 8.68 -31.17 1.36
C GLY A 194 9.33 -30.02 0.57
N LEU A 195 8.96 -29.88 -0.70
CA LEU A 195 9.40 -28.80 -1.58
C LEU A 195 8.27 -27.79 -1.79
N VAL A 196 8.57 -26.52 -1.49
CA VAL A 196 7.72 -25.37 -1.80
C VAL A 196 8.03 -24.91 -3.22
N THR A 197 7.03 -24.92 -4.09
CA THR A 197 7.18 -24.41 -5.46
C THR A 197 6.93 -22.91 -5.47
N LEU A 198 7.94 -22.14 -5.86
CA LEU A 198 7.93 -20.69 -5.94
C LEU A 198 7.91 -20.25 -7.41
N ARG A 199 7.06 -19.27 -7.72
CA ARG A 199 7.14 -18.53 -8.98
C ARG A 199 7.87 -17.22 -8.72
N GLU A 200 9.01 -17.04 -9.37
CA GLU A 200 9.83 -15.84 -9.25
C GLU A 200 9.06 -14.59 -9.73
N ARG A 201 9.33 -13.45 -9.08
CA ARG A 201 8.84 -12.12 -9.46
C ARG A 201 9.98 -11.11 -9.60
N ASN A 202 10.98 -11.20 -8.72
CA ASN A 202 12.22 -10.43 -8.77
C ASN A 202 13.36 -11.28 -8.23
N ARG A 203 14.57 -10.96 -8.66
CA ARG A 203 15.78 -11.72 -8.34
C ARG A 203 15.97 -11.91 -6.84
N PHE A 204 16.22 -13.16 -6.44
CA PHE A 204 16.59 -13.53 -5.06
C PHE A 204 17.69 -14.59 -5.04
N PHE A 205 18.31 -14.74 -3.87
CA PHE A 205 19.51 -15.57 -3.68
C PHE A 205 19.30 -16.66 -2.64
N ARG A 206 20.04 -17.75 -2.80
CA ARG A 206 20.19 -18.75 -1.76
C ARG A 206 20.83 -18.11 -0.52
N GLY A 207 20.35 -18.47 0.67
CA GLY A 207 20.80 -17.89 1.94
C GLY A 207 20.23 -16.51 2.25
N GLN A 208 19.36 -15.96 1.39
CA GLN A 208 18.71 -14.67 1.64
C GLN A 208 17.56 -14.83 2.64
N GLU A 209 17.48 -13.90 3.59
CA GLU A 209 16.32 -13.79 4.48
C GLU A 209 15.12 -13.19 3.72
N VAL A 210 13.97 -13.85 3.85
CA VAL A 210 12.69 -13.41 3.33
C VAL A 210 11.68 -13.24 4.46
N ASP A 211 10.81 -12.25 4.31
CA ASP A 211 9.58 -12.11 5.08
C ASP A 211 8.43 -12.74 4.27
N ILE A 212 7.64 -13.58 4.92
CA ILE A 212 6.60 -14.39 4.29
C ILE A 212 5.25 -13.91 4.78
N LEU A 213 4.45 -13.35 3.87
CA LEU A 213 3.06 -12.97 4.10
C LEU A 213 2.16 -14.04 3.50
N GLN A 214 1.28 -14.65 4.31
CA GLN A 214 0.34 -15.66 3.85
C GLN A 214 -1.06 -15.48 4.47
N PRO A 215 -2.12 -16.00 3.82
CA PRO A 215 -3.49 -15.85 4.31
C PRO A 215 -3.68 -16.39 5.73
N GLY A 216 -4.40 -15.63 6.57
CA GLY A 216 -4.87 -16.08 7.89
C GLY A 216 -3.80 -16.30 8.95
N ARG A 217 -2.52 -16.00 8.67
CA ARG A 217 -1.42 -16.14 9.63
C ARG A 217 -0.61 -14.87 9.75
N GLU A 218 0.06 -14.70 10.89
CA GLU A 218 1.03 -13.63 11.04
C GLU A 218 2.23 -13.85 10.09
N PRO A 219 2.79 -12.78 9.52
CA PRO A 219 4.01 -12.88 8.75
C PRO A 219 5.17 -13.38 9.60
N PHE A 220 6.05 -14.19 9.00
CA PHE A 220 7.25 -14.71 9.65
C PHE A 220 8.43 -14.63 8.70
N THR A 221 9.65 -14.66 9.24
CA THR A 221 10.88 -14.64 8.45
C THR A 221 11.46 -16.04 8.29
N ALA A 222 12.19 -16.24 7.19
CA ALA A 222 12.87 -17.49 6.89
C ALA A 222 14.08 -17.27 5.98
N THR A 223 15.01 -18.21 5.97
CA THR A 223 16.17 -18.20 5.06
C THR A 223 15.95 -19.16 3.91
N LEU A 224 16.24 -18.70 2.69
CA LEU A 224 16.13 -19.51 1.46
C LEU A 224 17.34 -20.45 1.28
N ASP A 225 17.45 -21.49 2.11
CA ASP A 225 18.68 -22.31 2.23
C ASP A 225 18.89 -23.35 1.13
N GLU A 226 17.89 -24.16 0.79
CA GLU A 226 17.99 -25.26 -0.19
C GLU A 226 17.11 -24.94 -1.41
N LEU A 227 17.69 -24.30 -2.43
CA LEU A 227 17.00 -23.89 -3.66
C LEU A 227 17.42 -24.76 -4.86
N TYR A 228 16.43 -25.13 -5.67
CA TYR A 228 16.59 -25.90 -6.90
C TYR A 228 15.80 -25.27 -8.06
N ASN A 229 16.26 -25.47 -9.29
CA ASN A 229 15.48 -25.14 -10.50
C ASN A 229 14.41 -26.21 -10.79
N GLU A 230 13.67 -26.03 -11.90
CA GLU A 230 12.64 -26.97 -12.36
C GLU A 230 13.18 -28.37 -12.66
N ASP A 231 14.44 -28.46 -13.10
CA ASP A 231 15.13 -29.71 -13.41
C ASP A 231 15.70 -30.43 -12.16
N GLY A 232 15.58 -29.81 -10.98
CA GLY A 232 16.07 -30.37 -9.72
C GLY A 232 17.55 -30.09 -9.43
N GLU A 233 18.20 -29.23 -10.20
CA GLU A 233 19.58 -28.81 -9.98
C GLU A 233 19.65 -27.69 -8.94
N ALA A 234 20.64 -27.74 -8.05
CA ALA A 234 20.80 -26.72 -7.01
C ALA A 234 21.20 -25.37 -7.62
N ILE A 235 20.56 -24.28 -7.19
CA ILE A 235 20.82 -22.92 -7.68
C ILE A 235 21.30 -22.01 -6.56
N GLN A 236 22.13 -21.02 -6.92
CA GLN A 236 22.58 -19.96 -6.01
C GLN A 236 21.75 -18.67 -6.15
N VAL A 237 21.11 -18.49 -7.31
CA VAL A 237 20.34 -17.31 -7.67
C VAL A 237 19.16 -17.71 -8.53
N ALA A 238 18.03 -17.03 -8.35
CA ALA A 238 16.89 -17.06 -9.26
C ALA A 238 16.84 -15.71 -10.00
N PRO A 239 17.42 -15.59 -11.21
CA PRO A 239 17.60 -14.30 -11.87
C PRO A 239 16.57 -14.01 -12.98
N HIS A 240 15.68 -14.97 -13.28
CA HIS A 240 14.79 -14.90 -14.43
C HIS A 240 13.34 -14.72 -14.01
N ALA A 241 12.68 -13.70 -14.60
CA ALA A 241 11.26 -13.42 -14.44
C ALA A 241 10.42 -14.69 -14.68
N GLU A 242 9.50 -15.01 -13.76
CA GLU A 242 8.58 -16.17 -13.84
C GLU A 242 9.25 -17.56 -13.76
N MET A 243 10.54 -17.63 -13.43
CA MET A 243 11.25 -18.89 -13.16
C MET A 243 10.54 -19.71 -12.07
N VAL A 244 10.46 -21.03 -12.28
CA VAL A 244 10.05 -21.96 -11.23
C VAL A 244 11.27 -22.30 -10.37
N VAL A 245 11.12 -22.09 -9.07
CA VAL A 245 12.15 -22.43 -8.07
C VAL A 245 11.53 -23.36 -7.04
N ARG A 246 12.19 -24.47 -6.73
CA ARG A 246 11.78 -25.35 -5.63
C ARG A 246 12.63 -25.05 -4.40
N TRP A 247 11.99 -24.73 -3.29
CA TRP A 247 12.63 -24.48 -2.01
C TRP A 247 12.30 -25.60 -1.03
N LYS A 248 13.32 -26.33 -0.58
CA LYS A 248 13.16 -27.39 0.41
C LYS A 248 13.13 -26.80 1.82
N THR A 249 12.02 -26.99 2.53
CA THR A 249 11.83 -26.44 3.88
C THR A 249 10.69 -27.15 4.60
N ASP A 250 10.78 -27.29 5.92
CA ASP A 250 9.68 -27.79 6.76
C ASP A 250 8.70 -26.68 7.20
N LEU A 251 8.99 -25.43 6.84
CA LEU A 251 8.16 -24.29 7.19
C LEU A 251 6.78 -24.35 6.51
N PRO A 252 5.71 -23.91 7.20
CA PRO A 252 4.33 -24.04 6.73
C PRO A 252 3.97 -22.95 5.70
N VAL A 253 4.68 -22.90 4.58
CA VAL A 253 4.45 -21.94 3.48
C VAL A 253 3.34 -22.47 2.57
N GLU A 254 2.21 -21.78 2.57
CA GLU A 254 1.01 -22.19 1.83
C GLU A 254 0.96 -21.58 0.42
N ALA A 255 0.17 -22.19 -0.47
CA ALA A 255 -0.08 -21.64 -1.80
C ALA A 255 -0.68 -20.23 -1.69
N GLY A 256 -0.19 -19.30 -2.52
CA GLY A 256 -0.55 -17.89 -2.48
C GLY A 256 0.26 -17.05 -1.49
N ALA A 257 1.18 -17.65 -0.71
CA ALA A 257 2.10 -16.89 0.12
C ALA A 257 3.03 -15.99 -0.72
N TYR A 258 3.24 -14.77 -0.27
CA TYR A 258 4.14 -13.78 -0.84
C TYR A 258 5.47 -13.78 -0.08
N LEU A 259 6.57 -13.98 -0.79
CA LEU A 259 7.93 -13.86 -0.25
C LEU A 259 8.48 -12.49 -0.63
N ARG A 260 8.88 -11.70 0.36
CA ARG A 260 9.42 -10.36 0.16
C ARG A 260 10.73 -10.16 0.89
N VAL A 261 11.64 -9.41 0.29
CA VAL A 261 12.96 -9.10 0.86
C VAL A 261 12.99 -7.63 1.24
N LYS A 262 13.63 -7.32 2.37
CA LYS A 262 13.90 -5.94 2.75
C LYS A 262 14.96 -5.37 1.80
N LYS A 263 14.70 -4.20 1.21
CA LYS A 263 15.70 -3.48 0.43
C LYS A 263 16.66 -2.77 1.38
N GLU A 264 17.95 -2.90 1.12
CA GLU A 264 18.90 -1.97 1.70
C GLU A 264 18.61 -0.56 1.17
N PRO A 265 18.73 0.48 1.99
CA PRO A 265 18.64 1.85 1.51
C PRO A 265 19.67 2.03 0.40
N ARG A 266 19.26 2.44 -0.80
CA ARG A 266 20.22 2.87 -1.80
C ARG A 266 20.91 4.10 -1.22
N SER A 267 22.22 4.04 -1.03
CA SER A 267 23.03 5.25 -0.83
C SER A 267 22.74 6.17 -2.01
N GLU A 268 22.26 7.38 -1.72
CA GLU A 268 22.01 8.42 -2.72
C GLU A 268 23.29 8.81 -3.47
#